data_AF-A0ABD5IP43-F1
#
_entry.id   AF-A0ABD5IP43-F1
#
_cell.length_a   1.000
_cell.length_b   1.000
_cell.length_c   1.000
_cell.angle_alpha   90.00
_cell.angle_beta   90.00
_cell.angle_gamma   90.00
#
_symmetry.space_group_name_H-M   'P 1'
#
loop_
_entity.id
_entity.type
_entity.pdbx_description
1 polymer ?
#
loop_
_entity_poly.entity_id
_entity_poly.type
_entity_poly.pdbx_seq_one_letter_code
_entity_poly.pdbx_strand_id
1 'polypeptide(L)'
;MAIDVSLKKKLFGAVAGGAMAIAAVLIPSLEGVEYKPYRDVVGVMTVCYGHTGADIIPTKTYTPGECKALLDKDLVPFSRSVERSVKVPASEYQKAALISFSYNVGVKAFESSTLLRKLNAGDSSGACDEMRRWNKAGGKVWKGLINRREVEREICNWSALNVNAKSQVDSSSDSGGGIIPGVSVPVPGFF
;
A
#
# COMPACT_ATOMS: atom_id res chain seq x y z
N MET A 1 0.22 -2.64 -14.63
CA MET A 1 -1.13 -2.11 -14.33
C MET A 1 -0.95 -1.01 -13.31
N ALA A 2 -1.59 0.15 -13.49
CA ALA A 2 -1.54 1.22 -12.51
C ALA A 2 -2.60 0.95 -11.42
N ILE A 3 -2.30 1.32 -10.18
CA ILE A 3 -3.30 1.34 -9.11
C ILE A 3 -4.40 2.31 -9.50
N ASP A 4 -5.64 1.83 -9.57
CA ASP A 4 -6.76 2.67 -9.97
C ASP A 4 -7.09 3.71 -8.86
N VAL A 5 -7.75 4.80 -9.25
CA VAL A 5 -8.05 5.93 -8.36
C VAL A 5 -8.91 5.50 -7.17
N SER A 6 -9.82 4.54 -7.35
CA SER A 6 -10.67 4.01 -6.28
C SER A 6 -9.86 3.25 -5.24
N LEU A 7 -8.99 2.33 -5.68
CA LEU A 7 -8.10 1.60 -4.78
C LEU A 7 -7.16 2.55 -4.04
N LYS A 8 -6.56 3.52 -4.73
CA LYS A 8 -5.70 4.53 -4.11
C LYS A 8 -6.42 5.31 -3.01
N LYS A 9 -7.66 5.75 -3.22
CA LYS A 9 -8.48 6.42 -2.19
C LYS A 9 -8.73 5.52 -0.98
N LYS A 10 -9.05 4.24 -1.20
CA LYS A 10 -9.28 3.28 -0.10
C LYS A 10 -8.01 3.05 0.73
N LEU A 11 -6.86 2.91 0.07
CA LEU A 11 -5.56 2.75 0.74
C LEU A 11 -5.21 3.98 1.59
N PHE A 12 -5.41 5.20 1.06
CA PHE A 12 -5.22 6.43 1.84
C PHE A 12 -6.18 6.51 3.04
N GLY A 13 -7.45 6.14 2.85
CA GLY A 13 -8.43 6.14 3.95
C GLY A 13 -8.10 5.14 5.07
N ALA A 14 -7.37 4.06 4.76
CA ALA A 14 -6.98 3.04 5.72
C ALA A 14 -5.73 3.40 6.53
N VAL A 15 -4.99 4.46 6.18
CA VAL A 15 -3.69 4.78 6.80
C VAL A 15 -3.76 5.01 8.31
N ALA A 16 -4.89 5.50 8.82
CA ALA A 16 -5.10 5.73 10.26
C ALA A 16 -5.08 4.42 11.08
N GLY A 17 -5.37 3.28 10.44
CA GLY A 17 -5.26 1.94 11.05
C GLY A 17 -3.89 1.28 10.86
N GLY A 18 -2.90 2.01 10.34
CA GLY A 18 -1.55 1.53 10.10
C GLY A 18 -1.43 0.50 8.97
N ALA A 19 -0.25 -0.12 8.88
CA ALA A 19 0.11 -1.05 7.81
C ALA A 19 -0.84 -2.24 7.66
N MET A 20 -1.35 -2.78 8.77
CA MET A 20 -2.32 -3.88 8.73
C MET A 20 -3.62 -3.47 8.06
N ALA A 21 -4.16 -2.29 8.38
CA ALA A 21 -5.40 -1.81 7.76
C ALA A 21 -5.23 -1.54 6.26
N ILE A 22 -4.09 -0.98 5.86
CA ILE A 22 -3.75 -0.80 4.44
C ILE A 22 -3.64 -2.17 3.74
N ALA A 23 -2.98 -3.15 4.35
CA ALA A 23 -2.86 -4.51 3.81
C ALA A 23 -4.22 -5.21 3.67
N ALA A 24 -5.13 -5.01 4.64
CA ALA A 24 -6.49 -5.55 4.60
C ALA A 24 -7.36 -4.93 3.48
N VAL A 25 -6.97 -3.78 2.92
CA VAL A 25 -7.57 -3.20 1.70
C VAL A 25 -6.87 -3.70 0.44
N LEU A 26 -5.54 -3.82 0.50
CA LEU A 26 -4.71 -4.20 -0.64
C LEU A 26 -4.91 -5.66 -1.06
N ILE A 27 -4.87 -6.60 -0.11
CA ILE A 27 -4.91 -8.04 -0.41
C ILE A 27 -6.21 -8.44 -1.13
N PRO A 28 -7.41 -7.99 -0.71
CA PRO A 28 -8.64 -8.27 -1.44
C PRO A 28 -8.64 -7.83 -2.91
N SER A 29 -7.95 -6.73 -3.24
CA SER A 29 -7.87 -6.27 -4.63
C SER A 29 -6.92 -7.11 -5.49
N LEU A 30 -6.08 -7.94 -4.86
CA LEU A 30 -5.08 -8.80 -5.50
C LEU A 30 -5.47 -10.28 -5.53
N GLU A 31 -6.11 -10.80 -4.48
CA GLU A 31 -6.46 -12.23 -4.34
C GLU A 31 -7.82 -12.59 -4.98
N GLY A 32 -8.74 -11.63 -5.08
CA GLY A 32 -10.15 -11.94 -5.34
C GLY A 32 -10.83 -12.56 -4.12
N VAL A 33 -12.11 -12.93 -4.25
CA VAL A 33 -12.91 -13.50 -3.14
C VAL A 33 -13.79 -14.63 -3.63
N GLU A 34 -13.84 -15.70 -2.85
CA GLU A 34 -14.79 -16.79 -3.03
C GLU A 34 -15.56 -17.04 -1.72
N TYR A 35 -16.87 -16.83 -1.73
CA TYR A 35 -17.69 -16.89 -0.51
C TYR A 35 -18.08 -18.31 -0.13
N LYS A 36 -17.96 -19.27 -1.06
CA LYS A 36 -18.24 -20.68 -0.79
C LYS A 36 -16.93 -21.47 -0.71
N PRO A 37 -16.73 -22.28 0.34
CA PRO A 37 -15.54 -23.12 0.42
C PRO A 37 -15.35 -23.99 -0.82
N TYR A 38 -14.12 -24.03 -1.32
CA TYR A 38 -13.72 -24.83 -2.46
C TYR A 38 -12.41 -25.56 -2.17
N ARG A 39 -12.09 -26.59 -2.96
CA ARG A 39 -10.76 -27.21 -2.94
C ARG A 39 -9.88 -26.52 -3.98
N ASP A 40 -8.73 -26.04 -3.54
CA ASP A 40 -7.73 -25.48 -4.45
C ASP A 40 -7.07 -26.56 -5.32
N VAL A 41 -6.12 -26.15 -6.17
CA VAL A 41 -5.42 -27.07 -7.10
C VAL A 41 -4.57 -28.14 -6.41
N VAL A 42 -4.27 -27.98 -5.11
CA VAL A 42 -3.55 -28.97 -4.30
C VAL A 42 -4.45 -29.70 -3.30
N GLY A 43 -5.78 -29.47 -3.37
CA GLY A 43 -6.79 -30.18 -2.58
C GLY A 43 -7.07 -29.59 -1.20
N VAL A 44 -6.51 -28.43 -0.86
CA VAL A 44 -6.74 -27.76 0.43
C VAL A 44 -8.08 -27.02 0.39
N MET A 45 -8.85 -27.10 1.49
CA MET A 45 -10.09 -26.35 1.63
C MET A 45 -9.78 -24.87 1.85
N THR A 46 -10.33 -24.03 0.98
CA THR A 46 -10.06 -22.60 0.91
C THR A 46 -11.36 -21.82 0.81
N VAL A 47 -11.43 -20.64 1.44
CA VAL A 47 -12.56 -19.71 1.34
C VAL A 47 -12.09 -18.26 1.44
N CYS A 48 -12.96 -17.32 1.11
CA CYS A 48 -12.74 -15.88 1.21
C CYS A 48 -11.52 -15.43 0.40
N TYR A 49 -10.59 -14.71 1.04
CA TYR A 49 -9.40 -14.13 0.40
C TYR A 49 -8.20 -15.10 0.41
N GLY A 50 -8.44 -16.41 0.40
CA GLY A 50 -7.40 -17.44 0.53
C GLY A 50 -7.25 -18.02 1.94
N HIS A 51 -8.26 -17.86 2.80
CA HIS A 51 -8.27 -18.45 4.13
C HIS A 51 -8.29 -19.97 4.04
N THR A 52 -7.42 -20.63 4.80
CA THR A 52 -7.36 -22.09 4.95
C THR A 52 -7.36 -22.43 6.45
N GLY A 53 -8.08 -23.48 6.83
CA GLY A 53 -8.20 -23.82 8.25
C GLY A 53 -9.23 -24.90 8.53
N ALA A 54 -9.11 -25.54 9.69
CA ALA A 54 -10.09 -26.51 10.17
C ALA A 54 -11.40 -25.83 10.60
N ASP A 55 -11.41 -24.51 10.77
CA ASP A 55 -12.57 -23.68 11.08
C ASP A 55 -13.45 -23.37 9.85
N ILE A 56 -13.09 -23.87 8.66
CA ILE A 56 -13.92 -23.75 7.46
C ILE A 56 -15.11 -24.71 7.55
N ILE A 57 -16.32 -24.17 7.37
CA ILE A 57 -17.58 -24.94 7.33
C ILE A 57 -17.94 -25.20 5.86
N PRO A 58 -17.79 -26.44 5.33
CA PRO A 58 -17.86 -26.70 3.88
C PRO A 58 -19.17 -26.31 3.19
N THR A 59 -20.29 -26.33 3.91
CA THR A 59 -21.63 -26.04 3.38
C THR A 59 -22.05 -24.58 3.56
N LYS A 60 -21.22 -23.75 4.21
CA LYS A 60 -21.55 -22.36 4.52
C LYS A 60 -21.23 -21.46 3.34
N THR A 61 -22.09 -20.46 3.10
CA THR A 61 -21.73 -19.28 2.31
C THR A 61 -21.35 -18.17 3.28
N TYR A 62 -20.10 -17.72 3.22
CA TYR A 62 -19.57 -16.69 4.09
C TYR A 62 -20.01 -15.31 3.62
N THR A 63 -20.28 -14.40 4.56
CA THR A 63 -20.60 -13.01 4.26
C THR A 63 -19.33 -12.19 4.02
N PRO A 64 -19.42 -11.02 3.37
CA PRO A 64 -18.28 -10.10 3.25
C PRO A 64 -17.66 -9.72 4.60
N GLY A 65 -18.48 -9.54 5.64
CA GLY A 65 -18.01 -9.24 6.99
C GLY A 65 -17.22 -10.39 7.61
N GLU A 66 -17.68 -11.63 7.43
CA GLU A 66 -16.96 -12.82 7.90
C GLU A 66 -15.65 -13.03 7.14
N CYS A 67 -15.65 -12.85 5.81
CA CYS A 67 -14.43 -12.93 5.02
C CYS A 67 -13.42 -11.85 5.42
N LYS A 68 -13.87 -10.64 5.74
CA LYS A 68 -13.02 -9.61 6.29
C LYS A 68 -12.45 -10.00 7.65
N ALA A 69 -13.28 -10.53 8.56
CA ALA A 69 -12.82 -10.96 9.88
C ALA A 69 -11.78 -12.08 9.80
N LEU A 70 -11.97 -13.03 8.87
CA LEU A 70 -10.98 -14.08 8.58
C LEU A 70 -9.67 -13.48 8.06
N LEU A 71 -9.74 -12.55 7.10
CA LEU A 71 -8.55 -11.86 6.60
C LEU A 71 -7.80 -11.11 7.71
N ASP A 72 -8.52 -10.36 8.54
CA ASP A 72 -7.92 -9.60 9.63
C ASP A 72 -7.18 -10.54 10.61
N LYS A 73 -7.75 -11.72 10.90
CA LYS A 73 -7.11 -12.79 11.68
C LYS A 73 -5.88 -13.37 10.98
N ASP A 74 -6.01 -13.72 9.70
CA ASP A 74 -4.94 -14.32 8.91
C ASP A 74 -3.75 -13.39 8.71
N LEU A 75 -3.97 -12.07 8.73
CA LEU A 75 -2.91 -11.08 8.55
C LEU A 75 -1.98 -10.95 9.76
N VAL A 76 -2.43 -11.30 10.96
CA VAL A 76 -1.66 -11.17 12.21
C VAL A 76 -0.26 -11.81 12.13
N PRO A 77 -0.09 -13.09 11.72
CA PRO A 77 1.25 -13.69 11.61
C PRO A 77 2.16 -12.98 10.61
N PHE A 78 1.63 -12.48 9.49
CA PHE A 78 2.40 -11.78 8.47
C PHE A 78 2.84 -10.39 8.94
N SER A 79 1.92 -9.64 9.55
CA SER A 79 2.21 -8.36 10.20
C SER A 79 3.30 -8.50 11.26
N ARG A 80 3.17 -9.47 12.18
CA ARG A 80 4.18 -9.74 13.21
C ARG A 80 5.54 -10.13 12.62
N SER A 81 5.56 -10.89 11.52
CA SER A 81 6.80 -11.22 10.82
C SER A 81 7.46 -9.98 10.23
N VAL A 82 6.69 -9.11 9.55
CA VAL A 82 7.20 -7.84 9.00
C VAL A 82 7.74 -6.94 10.10
N GLU A 83 6.97 -6.72 11.16
CA GLU A 83 7.37 -5.88 12.31
C GLU A 83 8.65 -6.39 12.99
N ARG A 84 8.78 -7.70 13.17
CA ARG A 84 9.98 -8.28 13.76
C ARG A 84 11.18 -8.20 12.81
N SER A 85 10.96 -8.34 11.51
CA SER A 85 12.05 -8.58 10.53
C SER A 85 12.59 -7.29 9.93
N VAL A 86 11.77 -6.25 9.79
CA VAL A 86 12.20 -4.94 9.32
C VAL A 86 12.88 -4.20 10.46
N LYS A 87 14.17 -3.87 10.29
CA LYS A 87 15.04 -3.26 11.31
C LYS A 87 15.33 -1.79 11.09
N VAL A 88 14.83 -1.24 9.98
CA VAL A 88 14.99 0.16 9.59
C VAL A 88 13.64 0.88 9.61
N PRO A 89 13.62 2.23 9.70
CA PRO A 89 12.39 2.99 9.51
C PRO A 89 11.75 2.67 8.15
N ALA A 90 10.45 2.38 8.16
CA ALA A 90 9.67 2.09 6.97
C ALA A 90 8.29 2.76 7.10
N SER A 91 7.76 3.28 5.98
CA SER A 91 6.42 3.87 5.97
C SER A 91 5.36 2.80 6.19
N GLU A 92 4.16 3.20 6.62
CA GLU A 92 3.04 2.27 6.78
C GLU A 92 2.63 1.64 5.43
N TYR A 93 2.77 2.37 4.32
CA TYR A 93 2.57 1.83 2.97
C TYR A 93 3.63 0.78 2.62
N GLN A 94 4.90 1.05 2.93
CA GLN A 94 5.98 0.09 2.70
C GLN A 94 5.73 -1.18 3.49
N LYS A 95 5.46 -1.08 4.80
CA LYS A 95 5.11 -2.23 5.63
C LYS A 95 3.88 -2.97 5.11
N ALA A 96 2.83 -2.27 4.67
CA ALA A 96 1.64 -2.89 4.11
C ALA A 96 1.93 -3.69 2.82
N ALA A 97 2.77 -3.15 1.94
CA ALA A 97 3.22 -3.86 0.75
C ALA A 97 4.04 -5.10 1.11
N LEU A 98 4.89 -5.03 2.14
CA LEU A 98 5.62 -6.20 2.65
C LEU A 98 4.70 -7.25 3.27
N ILE A 99 3.63 -6.83 3.97
CA ILE A 99 2.60 -7.74 4.50
C ILE A 99 1.88 -8.45 3.36
N SER A 100 1.41 -7.72 2.34
CA SER A 100 0.78 -8.30 1.14
C SER A 100 1.70 -9.26 0.39
N PHE A 101 2.97 -8.88 0.24
CA PHE A 101 3.99 -9.71 -0.37
C PHE A 101 4.18 -11.01 0.42
N SER A 102 4.37 -10.90 1.74
CA SER A 102 4.57 -12.02 2.67
C SER A 102 3.33 -12.94 2.73
N TYR A 103 2.11 -12.39 2.66
CA TYR A 103 0.87 -13.15 2.56
C TYR A 103 0.89 -14.10 1.35
N ASN A 104 1.41 -13.64 0.21
CA ASN A 104 1.43 -14.42 -1.01
C ASN A 104 2.59 -15.41 -1.11
N VAL A 105 3.80 -15.02 -0.69
CA VAL A 105 4.99 -15.87 -0.82
C VAL A 105 5.25 -16.73 0.42
N GLY A 106 4.59 -16.41 1.53
CA GLY A 106 4.79 -17.03 2.83
C GLY A 106 5.89 -16.35 3.67
N VAL A 107 5.72 -16.41 4.99
CA VAL A 107 6.61 -15.81 5.99
C VAL A 107 8.08 -16.22 5.80
N LYS A 108 8.36 -17.51 5.63
CA LYS A 108 9.75 -18.02 5.50
C LYS A 108 10.44 -17.47 4.24
N ALA A 109 9.72 -17.38 3.13
CA ALA A 109 10.26 -16.85 1.88
C ALA A 109 10.55 -15.35 2.00
N PHE A 110 9.67 -14.59 2.66
CA PHE A 110 9.90 -13.19 2.96
C PHE A 110 11.11 -12.98 3.88
N GLU A 111 11.19 -13.67 5.01
CA GLU A 111 12.27 -13.51 6.00
C GLU A 111 13.65 -13.88 5.46
N SER A 112 13.74 -14.79 4.50
CA SER A 112 15.00 -15.19 3.85
C SER A 112 15.34 -14.39 2.59
N SER A 113 14.48 -13.45 2.19
CA SER A 113 14.56 -12.79 0.88
C SER A 113 15.72 -11.79 0.75
N THR A 114 16.24 -11.67 -0.47
CA THR A 114 17.14 -10.55 -0.85
C THR A 114 16.47 -9.19 -0.65
N LEU A 115 15.15 -9.12 -0.86
CA LEU A 115 14.33 -7.95 -0.58
C LEU A 115 14.53 -7.45 0.85
N LEU A 116 14.31 -8.31 1.85
CA LEU A 116 14.43 -7.92 3.25
C LEU A 116 15.87 -7.55 3.61
N ARG A 117 16.85 -8.29 3.07
CA ARG A 117 18.27 -7.98 3.27
C ARG A 117 18.65 -6.59 2.75
N LYS A 118 18.18 -6.22 1.55
CA LYS A 118 18.39 -4.87 0.99
C LYS A 118 17.72 -3.80 1.84
N LEU A 119 16.46 -4.02 2.24
CA LEU A 119 15.73 -3.07 3.06
C LEU A 119 16.47 -2.79 4.38
N ASN A 120 16.90 -3.84 5.08
CA ASN A 120 17.63 -3.71 6.34
C ASN A 120 19.05 -3.15 6.17
N ALA A 121 19.60 -3.14 4.95
CA ALA A 121 20.84 -2.44 4.61
C ALA A 121 20.62 -0.96 4.24
N GLY A 122 19.37 -0.47 4.31
CA GLY A 122 19.00 0.90 3.97
C GLY A 122 18.64 1.12 2.49
N ASP A 123 18.76 0.10 1.64
CA ASP A 123 18.38 0.17 0.23
C ASP A 123 16.87 -0.06 0.07
N SER A 124 16.09 0.96 0.44
CA SER A 124 14.63 0.92 0.43
C SER A 124 14.05 0.74 -0.98
N SER A 125 14.53 1.53 -1.95
CA SER A 125 14.08 1.46 -3.35
C SER A 125 14.46 0.12 -4.00
N GLY A 126 15.72 -0.31 -3.83
CA GLY A 126 16.20 -1.57 -4.37
C GLY A 126 15.55 -2.78 -3.70
N ALA A 127 15.09 -2.68 -2.44
CA ALA A 127 14.25 -3.69 -1.82
C ALA A 127 12.89 -3.79 -2.51
N CYS A 128 12.17 -2.67 -2.72
CA CYS A 128 10.90 -2.68 -3.42
C CYS A 128 11.03 -3.25 -4.85
N ASP A 129 12.15 -2.98 -5.54
CA ASP A 129 12.44 -3.56 -6.86
C ASP A 129 12.60 -5.08 -6.85
N GLU A 130 13.10 -5.69 -5.76
CA GLU A 130 13.26 -7.15 -5.66
C GLU A 130 11.91 -7.89 -5.73
N MET A 131 10.78 -7.23 -5.44
CA MET A 131 9.44 -7.82 -5.56
C MET A 131 9.21 -8.40 -6.96
N ARG A 132 9.72 -7.74 -8.01
CA ARG A 132 9.55 -8.14 -9.42
C ARG A 132 10.11 -9.53 -9.73
N ARG A 133 11.08 -10.01 -8.94
CA ARG A 133 11.69 -11.34 -9.12
C ARG A 133 10.77 -12.47 -8.68
N TRP A 134 9.74 -12.18 -7.89
CA TRP A 134 8.77 -13.13 -7.37
C TRP A 134 7.55 -13.26 -8.30
N ASN A 135 7.83 -13.59 -9.55
CA ASN A 135 6.85 -13.69 -10.62
C ASN A 135 6.68 -15.11 -11.19
N LYS A 136 7.28 -16.12 -10.54
CA LYS A 136 7.26 -17.51 -10.98
C LYS A 136 6.46 -18.40 -10.05
N ALA A 137 5.73 -19.36 -10.63
CA ALA A 137 5.12 -20.49 -9.94
C ALA A 137 5.24 -21.74 -10.82
N GLY A 138 5.59 -22.89 -10.24
CA GLY A 138 5.88 -24.11 -11.00
C GLY A 138 7.02 -23.93 -12.03
N GLY A 139 8.00 -23.08 -11.72
CA GLY A 139 9.13 -22.75 -12.61
C GLY A 139 8.82 -21.81 -13.78
N LYS A 140 7.55 -21.47 -14.01
CA LYS A 140 7.10 -20.59 -15.11
C LYS A 140 6.75 -19.20 -14.61
N VAL A 141 6.97 -18.19 -15.45
CA VAL A 141 6.56 -16.80 -15.18
C VAL A 141 5.05 -16.64 -15.39
N TRP A 142 4.38 -15.95 -14.48
CA TRP A 142 2.93 -15.70 -14.53
C TRP A 142 2.61 -14.21 -14.63
N LYS A 143 1.79 -13.84 -15.62
CA LYS A 143 1.32 -12.46 -15.81
C LYS A 143 0.60 -11.90 -14.59
N GLY A 144 -0.20 -12.73 -13.92
CA GLY A 144 -0.89 -12.36 -12.68
C GLY A 144 0.08 -11.96 -11.57
N LEU A 145 1.16 -12.74 -11.38
CA LEU A 145 2.19 -12.41 -10.40
C LEU A 145 2.96 -11.14 -10.79
N ILE A 146 3.33 -10.96 -12.07
CA ILE A 146 3.95 -9.70 -12.52
C ILE A 146 3.09 -8.50 -12.13
N ASN A 147 1.79 -8.54 -12.47
CA ASN A 147 0.87 -7.46 -12.17
C ASN A 147 0.76 -7.19 -10.67
N ARG A 148 0.66 -8.24 -9.85
CA ARG A 148 0.65 -8.14 -8.39
C ARG A 148 1.91 -7.43 -7.88
N ARG A 149 3.09 -7.84 -8.35
CA ARG A 149 4.37 -7.27 -7.89
C ARG A 149 4.55 -5.83 -8.31
N GLU A 150 4.03 -5.40 -9.46
CA GLU A 150 4.05 -3.98 -9.83
C GLU A 150 3.18 -3.14 -8.88
N VAL A 151 1.99 -3.61 -8.50
CA VAL A 151 1.12 -2.92 -7.54
C VAL A 151 1.77 -2.84 -6.16
N GLU A 152 2.27 -3.96 -5.64
CA GLU A 152 2.95 -4.00 -4.34
C GLU A 152 4.20 -3.11 -4.35
N ARG A 153 4.99 -3.13 -5.43
CA ARG A 153 6.17 -2.28 -5.60
C ARG A 153 5.80 -0.80 -5.63
N GLU A 154 4.74 -0.42 -6.32
CA GLU A 154 4.28 0.96 -6.38
C GLU A 154 3.95 1.47 -4.96
N ILE A 155 3.15 0.72 -4.20
CA ILE A 155 2.79 1.05 -2.81
C ILE A 155 4.01 1.02 -1.89
N CYS A 156 4.92 0.08 -2.11
CA CYS A 156 6.17 -0.03 -1.35
C CYS A 156 7.01 1.26 -1.41
N ASN A 157 6.96 1.95 -2.55
CA ASN A 157 7.65 3.21 -2.79
C ASN A 157 6.85 4.45 -2.36
N TRP A 158 5.61 4.29 -1.86
CA TRP A 158 4.87 5.43 -1.34
C TRP A 158 5.46 5.89 -0.01
N SER A 159 6.00 7.11 0.00
CA SER A 159 6.21 7.85 1.22
C SER A 159 4.84 8.10 1.87
N ALA A 160 4.75 7.97 3.19
CA ALA A 160 3.63 8.56 3.90
C ALA A 160 3.59 10.04 3.49
N LEU A 161 2.48 10.48 2.87
CA LEU A 161 2.28 11.91 2.64
C LEU A 161 2.47 12.58 4.00
N ASN A 162 3.48 13.43 4.11
CA ASN A 162 3.63 14.31 5.25
C ASN A 162 2.30 15.05 5.39
N VAL A 163 1.54 14.76 6.44
CA VAL A 163 0.31 15.49 6.79
C VAL A 163 0.63 16.91 7.32
N ASN A 164 1.82 17.42 6.99
CA ASN A 164 2.31 18.75 7.33
C ASN A 164 2.73 19.55 6.09
N ALA A 165 1.99 19.38 4.98
CA ALA A 165 1.88 20.42 3.97
C ALA A 165 0.76 21.39 4.37
N LYS A 166 1.00 22.21 5.40
CA LYS A 166 0.24 23.43 5.64
C LYS A 166 1.22 24.55 5.90
N SER A 167 1.11 25.61 5.09
CA SER A 167 1.81 26.90 5.11
C SER A 167 2.88 27.08 4.04
N GLN A 168 2.88 28.29 3.45
CA GLN A 168 3.61 28.81 2.27
C GLN A 168 2.99 28.39 0.93
N VAL A 169 2.38 29.24 0.10
CA VAL A 169 2.32 30.71 -0.01
C VAL A 169 1.00 31.05 -0.72
N ASP A 170 0.11 31.77 -0.05
CA ASP A 170 -0.92 32.60 -0.70
C ASP A 170 -0.89 33.95 0.00
N SER A 171 0.02 34.80 -0.47
CA SER A 171 0.06 36.22 -0.13
C SER A 171 0.47 37.00 -1.38
N SER A 172 -0.41 36.95 -2.38
CA SER A 172 -0.56 38.02 -3.35
C SER A 172 -1.83 38.79 -2.99
N SER A 173 -1.67 39.76 -2.07
CA SER A 173 -2.65 40.80 -1.81
C SER A 173 -2.71 41.72 -3.02
N ASP A 174 -3.71 41.51 -3.85
CA ASP A 174 -4.19 42.46 -4.84
C ASP A 174 -5.08 43.48 -4.12
N SER A 175 -4.59 44.71 -3.99
CA SER A 175 -5.38 45.86 -3.55
C SER A 175 -4.74 47.16 -4.04
N GLY A 176 -4.82 47.37 -5.35
CA GLY A 176 -4.59 48.67 -5.99
C GLY A 176 -5.90 49.35 -6.35
N GLY A 177 -6.31 50.38 -5.57
CA GLY A 177 -7.39 51.28 -5.96
C GLY A 177 -7.95 52.11 -4.80
N GLY A 178 -7.69 53.42 -4.80
CA GLY A 178 -8.35 54.35 -3.86
C GLY A 178 -7.61 55.65 -3.59
N ILE A 179 -8.05 56.71 -4.27
CA ILE A 179 -7.55 58.10 -4.35
C ILE A 179 -7.87 58.92 -3.10
N ILE A 180 -6.97 59.81 -2.63
CA ILE A 180 -7.23 61.24 -2.28
C ILE A 180 -5.92 62.04 -1.98
N PRO A 181 -5.93 63.40 -2.07
CA PRO A 181 -4.93 64.17 -2.83
C PRO A 181 -3.98 65.04 -2.00
N GLY A 182 -2.99 65.62 -2.70
CA GLY A 182 -2.58 67.00 -2.46
C GLY A 182 -1.19 67.19 -1.86
N VAL A 183 -0.15 67.14 -2.70
CA VAL A 183 1.01 68.04 -2.57
C VAL A 183 1.48 68.44 -3.96
N SER A 184 1.63 69.73 -4.14
CA SER A 184 1.87 70.46 -5.38
C SER A 184 3.35 70.76 -5.60
N VAL A 185 3.73 70.83 -6.90
CA VAL A 185 4.84 71.55 -7.57
C VAL A 185 6.31 71.13 -7.36
N PRO A 186 7.24 71.49 -8.27
CA PRO A 186 7.12 71.90 -9.68
C PRO A 186 8.05 71.16 -10.67
N VAL A 187 7.73 71.30 -11.97
CA VAL A 187 8.53 70.90 -13.14
C VAL A 187 9.53 72.03 -13.49
N PRO A 188 10.75 71.71 -13.94
CA PRO A 188 11.20 72.04 -15.31
C PRO A 188 12.01 70.86 -15.91
N GLY A 189 12.00 70.50 -17.19
CA GLY A 189 12.01 71.31 -18.40
C GLY A 189 13.27 70.92 -19.19
N PHE A 190 13.06 70.32 -20.38
CA PHE A 190 13.96 70.23 -21.55
C PHE A 190 15.44 69.83 -21.37
N PHE A 191 15.83 68.70 -21.96
CA PHE A 191 16.64 68.60 -23.19
C PHE A 191 16.44 67.21 -23.83
#